data_AF-A0A7N0SZ99-F1
#
_entry.id   AF-A0A7N0SZ99-F1
#
_cell.length_a   1.000
_cell.length_b   1.000
_cell.length_c   1.000
_cell.angle_alpha   90.00
_cell.angle_beta   90.00
_cell.angle_gamma   90.00
#
_symmetry.space_group_name_H-M   'P 1'
#
loop_
_entity.id
_entity.type
_entity.pdbx_description
1 polymer ?
#
loop_
_entity_poly.entity_id
_entity_poly.type
_entity_poly.pdbx_seq_one_letter_code
_entity_poly.pdbx_strand_id
1 'polypeptide(L)'
;MNRAKDSIMLLLLQTFLEVQKLGCKTNGRVVSDVMTSTPLTVDETTSLEDATRLMLETKYARVPVVDGNGLLVGIITREDIVRAACQIKAMGKKLP
;
A
#
# COMPACT_ATOMS: atom_id res chain seq x y z
N MET A 1 -27.20 40.17 -9.29
CA MET A 1 -26.13 39.77 -10.23
C MET A 1 -25.19 38.69 -9.68
N ASN A 2 -25.15 38.41 -8.36
CA ASN A 2 -24.30 37.36 -7.78
C ASN A 2 -24.92 35.96 -7.76
N ARG A 3 -26.23 35.81 -7.49
CA ARG A 3 -26.85 34.46 -7.39
C ARG A 3 -26.67 33.56 -8.63
N ALA A 4 -26.79 34.11 -9.83
CA ALA A 4 -26.59 33.34 -11.06
C ALA A 4 -25.12 32.93 -11.26
N LYS A 5 -24.17 33.80 -10.88
CA LYS A 5 -22.73 33.49 -10.91
C LYS A 5 -22.38 32.43 -9.87
N ASP A 6 -22.98 32.49 -8.69
CA ASP A 6 -22.79 31.51 -7.61
C ASP A 6 -23.33 30.13 -8.02
N SER A 7 -24.52 30.08 -8.65
CA SER A 7 -25.08 28.82 -9.17
C SER A 7 -24.25 28.22 -10.30
N ILE A 8 -23.72 29.05 -11.21
CA ILE A 8 -22.83 28.57 -12.30
C ILE A 8 -21.52 28.05 -11.75
N MET A 9 -20.92 28.72 -10.75
CA MET A 9 -19.68 28.29 -10.12
C MET A 9 -19.87 26.98 -9.35
N LEU A 10 -20.97 26.84 -8.61
CA LEU A 10 -21.35 25.60 -7.93
C LEU A 10 -21.56 24.45 -8.91
N LEU A 11 -22.25 24.69 -10.02
CA LEU A 11 -22.45 23.69 -11.06
C LEU A 11 -21.14 23.28 -11.73
N LEU A 12 -20.28 24.26 -12.09
CA LEU A 12 -18.96 23.99 -12.67
C LEU A 12 -18.06 23.20 -11.70
N LEU A 13 -18.09 23.52 -10.42
CA LEU A 13 -17.34 22.77 -9.40
C LEU A 13 -17.87 21.34 -9.27
N GLN A 14 -19.19 21.15 -9.24
CA GLN A 14 -19.78 19.81 -9.20
C GLN A 14 -19.45 19.00 -10.46
N THR A 15 -19.60 19.59 -11.64
CA THR A 15 -19.24 18.93 -12.91
C THR A 15 -17.74 18.60 -12.96
N PHE A 16 -16.87 19.50 -12.50
CA PHE A 16 -15.43 19.25 -12.42
C PHE A 16 -15.08 18.09 -11.48
N LEU A 17 -15.71 18.03 -10.30
CA LEU A 17 -15.54 16.92 -9.36
C LEU A 17 -16.04 15.60 -9.95
N GLU A 18 -17.18 15.57 -10.64
CA GLU A 18 -17.68 14.37 -11.33
C GLU A 18 -16.79 13.93 -12.50
N VAL A 19 -16.15 14.87 -13.22
CA VAL A 19 -15.19 14.52 -14.28
C VAL A 19 -13.89 13.94 -13.69
N GLN A 20 -13.42 14.47 -12.56
CA GLN A 20 -12.27 13.91 -11.81
C GLN A 20 -12.52 12.46 -11.39
N LYS A 21 -13.77 12.13 -11.03
CA LYS A 21 -14.21 10.78 -10.68
C LYS A 21 -14.03 9.77 -11.81
N LEU A 22 -14.21 10.20 -13.06
CA LEU A 22 -14.11 9.35 -14.24
C LEU A 22 -12.66 9.09 -14.70
N GLY A 23 -11.70 9.93 -14.32
CA GLY A 23 -10.32 9.90 -14.84
C GLY A 23 -9.26 9.22 -13.96
N CYS A 24 -9.51 9.04 -12.66
CA CYS A 24 -8.51 8.50 -11.73
C CYS A 24 -9.03 7.28 -10.97
N LYS A 25 -8.18 6.26 -10.80
CA LYS A 25 -8.51 5.00 -10.08
C LYS A 25 -9.06 5.24 -8.66
N THR A 26 -8.79 6.42 -8.08
CA THR A 26 -9.13 6.78 -6.71
C THR A 26 -10.27 7.79 -6.60
N ASN A 27 -10.92 8.20 -7.70
CA ASN A 27 -12.12 9.05 -7.68
C ASN A 27 -11.94 10.45 -7.05
N GLY A 28 -10.74 11.04 -7.16
CA GLY A 28 -10.39 12.34 -6.57
C GLY A 28 -10.10 12.29 -5.06
N ARG A 29 -10.05 11.10 -4.47
CA ARG A 29 -9.76 10.90 -3.04
C ARG A 29 -8.29 11.13 -2.71
N VAL A 30 -8.03 11.69 -1.54
CA VAL A 30 -6.66 11.82 -1.00
C VAL A 30 -6.18 10.48 -0.44
N VAL A 31 -4.87 10.32 -0.26
CA VAL A 31 -4.27 9.06 0.23
C VAL A 31 -4.90 8.61 1.55
N SER A 32 -5.14 9.55 2.47
CA SER A 32 -5.77 9.27 3.76
C SER A 32 -7.17 8.68 3.66
N ASP A 33 -7.89 8.91 2.55
CA ASP A 33 -9.24 8.39 2.35
C ASP A 33 -9.25 6.93 1.89
N VAL A 34 -8.11 6.40 1.45
CA VAL A 34 -8.00 5.06 0.84
C VAL A 34 -6.95 4.17 1.49
N MET A 35 -6.06 4.72 2.32
CA MET A 35 -5.02 3.97 3.01
C MET A 35 -5.58 3.14 4.18
N THR A 36 -4.87 2.08 4.53
CA THR A 36 -5.06 1.39 5.81
C THR A 36 -4.35 2.20 6.90
N SER A 37 -5.08 2.82 7.83
CA SER A 37 -4.51 3.72 8.86
C SER A 37 -3.49 3.04 9.78
N THR A 38 -3.73 1.78 10.12
CA THR A 38 -2.82 0.94 10.91
C THR A 38 -2.53 -0.33 10.12
N PRO A 39 -1.55 -0.30 9.20
CA PRO A 39 -1.21 -1.47 8.42
C PRO A 39 -0.61 -2.55 9.33
N LEU A 40 -0.78 -3.80 8.93
CA LEU A 40 -0.02 -4.90 9.52
C LEU A 40 1.46 -4.70 9.20
N THR A 41 2.32 -4.78 10.21
CA THR A 41 3.78 -4.66 10.09
C THR A 41 4.48 -5.88 10.67
N VAL A 42 5.76 -6.06 10.33
CA VAL A 42 6.66 -7.02 10.99
C VAL A 42 7.87 -6.29 11.56
N ASP A 43 8.47 -6.84 12.61
CA ASP A 43 9.73 -6.34 13.16
C ASP A 43 10.90 -6.71 12.25
N GLU A 44 11.95 -5.90 12.21
CA GLU A 44 13.16 -6.16 11.42
C GLU A 44 13.89 -7.45 11.79
N THR A 45 13.65 -7.98 12.98
CA THR A 45 14.17 -9.27 13.46
C THR A 45 13.25 -10.45 13.16
N THR A 46 12.06 -10.21 12.60
CA THR A 46 11.10 -11.27 12.21
C THR A 46 11.72 -12.19 11.16
N SER A 47 11.60 -13.50 11.36
CA SER A 47 12.12 -14.47 10.40
C SER A 47 11.42 -14.37 9.04
N LEU A 48 12.12 -14.71 7.97
CA LEU A 48 11.52 -14.73 6.62
C LEU A 48 10.38 -15.75 6.53
N GLU A 49 10.48 -16.87 7.26
CA GLU A 49 9.43 -17.89 7.34
C GLU A 49 8.16 -17.31 7.97
N ASP A 50 8.28 -16.63 9.12
CA ASP A 50 7.15 -16.03 9.83
C ASP A 50 6.51 -14.91 9.01
N ALA A 51 7.32 -14.05 8.40
CA ALA A 51 6.82 -13.01 7.49
C ALA A 51 6.09 -13.62 6.28
N THR A 52 6.63 -14.70 5.71
CA THR A 52 6.00 -15.42 4.58
C THR A 52 4.68 -16.05 5.00
N ARG A 53 4.64 -16.72 6.15
CA ARG A 53 3.43 -17.32 6.72
C ARG A 53 2.36 -16.27 6.97
N LEU A 54 2.73 -15.13 7.55
CA LEU A 54 1.84 -13.98 7.73
C LEU A 54 1.27 -13.48 6.38
N MET A 55 2.07 -13.41 5.32
CA MET A 55 1.60 -13.03 3.97
C MET A 55 0.69 -14.08 3.32
N LEU A 56 0.81 -15.36 3.69
CA LEU A 56 -0.03 -16.45 3.19
C LEU A 56 -1.36 -16.54 3.94
N GLU A 57 -1.34 -16.32 5.25
CA GLU A 57 -2.52 -16.32 6.12
C GLU A 57 -3.38 -15.06 5.94
N THR A 58 -2.76 -13.96 5.50
CA THR A 58 -3.44 -12.69 5.23
C THR A 58 -3.64 -12.45 3.74
N LYS A 59 -4.40 -11.40 3.39
CA LYS A 59 -4.55 -10.94 1.99
C LYS A 59 -3.42 -10.00 1.53
N TYR A 60 -2.43 -9.73 2.39
CA TYR A 60 -1.38 -8.76 2.11
C TYR A 60 -0.22 -9.38 1.33
N ALA A 61 0.05 -8.84 0.14
CA ALA A 61 1.19 -9.26 -0.69
C ALA A 61 2.51 -8.56 -0.35
N ARG A 62 2.43 -7.57 0.54
CA ARG A 62 3.50 -6.64 0.88
C ARG A 62 3.30 -6.28 2.34
N VAL A 63 4.38 -6.23 3.10
CA VAL A 63 4.34 -5.93 4.53
C VAL A 63 5.45 -4.92 4.85
N PRO A 64 5.14 -3.80 5.52
CA PRO A 64 6.15 -2.88 6.03
C PRO A 64 6.94 -3.52 7.18
N VAL A 65 8.25 -3.27 7.20
CA VAL A 65 9.18 -3.71 8.23
C VAL A 65 9.52 -2.52 9.11
N VAL A 66 9.37 -2.67 10.43
CA VAL A 66 9.67 -1.63 11.42
C VAL A 66 10.77 -2.08 12.37
N ASP A 67 11.52 -1.13 12.93
CA ASP A 67 12.48 -1.40 14.00
C ASP A 67 11.78 -1.53 15.37
N GLY A 68 12.57 -1.80 16.42
CA GLY A 68 12.06 -1.89 17.79
C GLY A 68 11.45 -0.60 18.37
N ASN A 69 11.64 0.55 17.71
CA ASN A 69 10.99 1.82 18.05
C ASN A 69 9.72 2.08 17.22
N GLY A 70 9.36 1.17 16.31
CA GLY A 70 8.24 1.30 15.39
C GLY A 70 8.53 2.18 14.18
N LEU A 71 9.80 2.54 13.92
CA LEU A 71 10.19 3.31 12.75
C LEU A 71 10.22 2.40 11.52
N LEU A 72 9.63 2.86 10.41
CA LEU A 72 9.69 2.13 9.14
C LEU A 72 11.13 2.04 8.63
N VAL A 73 11.64 0.81 8.48
CA VAL A 73 12.98 0.53 7.95
C VAL A 73 12.98 -0.11 6.57
N GLY A 74 11.83 -0.65 6.13
CA GLY A 74 11.73 -1.25 4.80
C GLY A 74 10.36 -1.82 4.47
N ILE A 75 10.29 -2.52 3.33
CA ILE A 75 9.10 -3.24 2.87
C ILE A 75 9.58 -4.57 2.29
N ILE A 76 8.90 -5.67 2.64
CA ILE A 76 9.11 -6.97 2.00
C ILE A 76 7.89 -7.29 1.13
N THR A 77 8.15 -7.77 -0.08
CA THR A 77 7.13 -8.19 -1.03
C THR A 77 7.24 -9.70 -1.33
N ARG A 78 6.20 -10.29 -1.92
CA ARG A 78 6.28 -11.69 -2.43
C ARG A 78 7.41 -11.87 -3.46
N GLU A 79 7.71 -10.86 -4.26
CA GLU A 79 8.79 -10.94 -5.25
C GLU A 79 10.16 -11.06 -4.56
N ASP A 80 10.38 -10.35 -3.46
CA ASP A 80 11.62 -10.42 -2.70
C ASP A 80 11.83 -11.83 -2.12
N ILE A 81 10.76 -12.45 -1.62
CA ILE A 81 10.80 -13.83 -1.12
C ILE A 81 11.19 -14.80 -2.24
N VAL A 82 10.56 -14.70 -3.41
CA VAL A 82 10.88 -15.56 -4.57
C VAL A 82 12.33 -15.35 -5.02
N ARG A 83 12.77 -14.08 -5.09
CA ARG A 83 14.14 -13.73 -5.45
C ARG A 83 15.16 -14.32 -4.48
N ALA A 84 14.91 -14.21 -3.17
CA ALA A 84 15.75 -14.81 -2.14
C ALA A 84 15.79 -16.34 -2.25
N ALA A 85 14.64 -17.00 -2.45
CA ALA A 85 14.58 -18.44 -2.61
C ALA A 85 15.36 -18.93 -3.84
N CYS A 86 15.26 -18.23 -4.97
CA CYS A 86 16.04 -18.52 -6.19
C CYS A 86 17.55 -18.37 -5.94
N GLN A 87 17.98 -17.34 -5.22
CA GLN A 87 19.39 -17.13 -4.89
C GLN A 87 19.93 -18.21 -3.94
N ILE A 88 19.17 -18.58 -2.90
CA ILE A 88 19.54 -19.63 -1.95
C ILE A 88 19.70 -20.97 -2.66
N LYS A 89 18.75 -21.30 -3.55
CA LYS A 89 18.80 -22.52 -4.38
C LYS A 89 20.03 -22.53 -5.30
N ALA A 90 20.36 -21.40 -5.92
CA ALA A 90 21.55 -21.27 -6.77
C ALA A 90 22.87 -21.46 -5.99
N MET A 91 22.89 -21.11 -4.70
CA MET A 91 24.04 -21.30 -3.81
C MET A 91 24.15 -22.72 -3.22
N GLY A 92 23.27 -23.65 -3.60
CA GLY A 92 23.27 -25.02 -3.09
C GLY A 92 22.91 -25.14 -1.59
N LYS A 93 22.36 -24.08 -0.98
CA LYS A 93 21.92 -24.08 0.41
C LYS A 93 20.46 -24.53 0.49
N LYS A 94 20.12 -25.28 1.54
CA LYS A 94 18.73 -25.64 1.84
C LYS A 94 17.99 -24.38 2.29
N LEU A 95 16.74 -24.21 1.83
CA LEU A 95 15.90 -23.08 2.24
C LEU A 95 15.69 -23.16 3.76
N PRO A 96 15.87 -22.05 4.52
CA PRO A 96 15.48 -22.01 5.92
C PRO A 96 13.96 -22.20 6.06
#